data_AF-W1F0V9-F1
#
_entry.id   AF-W1F0V9-F1
#
_cell.length_a   1.000
_cell.length_b   1.000
_cell.length_c   1.000
_cell.angle_alpha   90.00
_cell.angle_beta   90.00
_cell.angle_gamma   90.00
#
_symmetry.space_group_name_H-M   'P 1'
#
loop_
_entity.id
_entity.type
_entity.pdbx_description
1 polymer ?
#
loop_
_entity_poly.entity_id
_entity_poly.type
_entity_poly.pdbx_seq_one_letter_code
_entity_poly.pdbx_strand_id
1 'polypeptide(L)'
;MLHEDYNDGKKLIPTLQENLRHNKRGLENLLAEQIMFCNRLLLTRNDRLPFDIISAVAKAIHPLNPSVDVLAVSWGNIELSTLLAIPDYNFDRVELLISELEALVGNMDTPCNNEELIWRVIRDDRPFHPQRLWDTCHRFMGMGVLSQ
;
A
#
# COMPACT_ATOMS: atom_id res chain seq x y z
N MET A 1 5.56 -0.25 15.60
CA MET A 1 4.38 0.60 15.31
C MET A 1 4.17 0.99 13.83
N LEU A 2 5.07 0.69 12.87
CA LEU A 2 4.77 0.68 11.41
C LEU A 2 5.61 -0.38 10.69
N HIS A 3 6.84 -0.64 11.15
CA HIS A 3 7.67 -1.79 10.74
C HIS A 3 7.07 -3.16 11.14
N GLU A 4 6.14 -3.15 12.12
CA GLU A 4 5.41 -4.33 12.58
C GLU A 4 4.37 -4.79 11.55
N ASP A 5 3.90 -3.88 10.69
CA ASP A 5 2.94 -4.20 9.64
C ASP A 5 3.65 -5.05 8.58
N TYR A 6 3.15 -6.27 8.38
CA TYR A 6 3.70 -7.26 7.44
C TYR A 6 5.17 -7.66 7.66
N ASN A 7 5.76 -7.39 8.83
CA ASN A 7 7.16 -7.72 9.16
C ASN A 7 8.15 -7.16 8.13
N ASP A 8 8.21 -5.83 8.01
CA ASP A 8 8.98 -5.11 6.97
C ASP A 8 8.60 -5.53 5.54
N GLY A 9 7.31 -5.76 5.29
CA GLY A 9 6.80 -6.20 3.98
C GLY A 9 7.09 -7.65 3.62
N LYS A 10 7.86 -8.40 4.42
CA LYS A 10 8.22 -9.81 4.15
C LYS A 10 7.02 -10.74 4.10
N LYS A 11 5.94 -10.42 4.80
CA LYS A 11 4.70 -11.21 4.80
C LYS A 11 3.81 -10.94 3.59
N LEU A 12 4.03 -9.85 2.83
CA LEU A 12 3.14 -9.46 1.74
C LEU A 12 3.04 -10.55 0.66
N ILE A 13 4.18 -11.00 0.13
CA ILE A 13 4.22 -12.03 -0.92
C ILE A 13 3.69 -13.39 -0.40
N PRO A 14 4.12 -13.90 0.77
CA PRO A 14 3.56 -15.13 1.33
C PRO A 14 2.03 -15.06 1.54
N THR A 15 1.51 -13.95 2.08
CA THR A 15 0.07 -13.79 2.29
C THR A 15 -0.68 -13.69 0.96
N LEU A 16 -0.12 -13.00 -0.04
CA LEU A 16 -0.65 -12.97 -1.40
C LEU A 16 -0.77 -14.40 -1.96
N GLN A 17 0.30 -15.19 -1.90
CA GLN A 17 0.31 -16.56 -2.39
C GLN A 17 -0.73 -17.43 -1.69
N GLU A 18 -0.87 -17.28 -0.37
CA GLU A 18 -1.87 -18.00 0.40
C GLU A 18 -3.30 -17.60 0.03
N ASN A 19 -3.54 -16.29 -0.13
CA ASN A 19 -4.82 -15.76 -0.58
C ASN A 19 -5.20 -16.33 -1.97
N LEU A 20 -4.25 -16.36 -2.90
CA LEU A 20 -4.46 -16.94 -4.23
C LEU A 20 -4.79 -18.44 -4.16
N ARG A 21 -4.09 -19.22 -3.33
CA ARG A 21 -4.36 -20.66 -3.14
C ARG A 21 -5.74 -20.94 -2.57
N HIS A 22 -6.22 -20.06 -1.70
CA HIS A 22 -7.54 -20.18 -1.08
C HIS A 22 -8.65 -19.46 -1.85
N ASN A 23 -8.36 -18.93 -3.04
CA ASN A 23 -9.27 -18.10 -3.82
C ASN A 23 -9.90 -16.97 -2.99
N LYS A 24 -9.07 -16.32 -2.17
CA LYS A 24 -9.41 -15.18 -1.32
C LYS A 24 -8.82 -13.91 -1.92
N ARG A 25 -9.55 -12.80 -1.78
CA ARG A 25 -9.09 -11.46 -2.11
C ARG A 25 -9.15 -10.59 -0.87
N GLY A 26 -8.00 -10.07 -0.44
CA GLY A 26 -7.86 -9.22 0.74
C GLY A 26 -7.04 -7.96 0.47
N LEU A 27 -6.75 -7.21 1.53
CA LEU A 27 -5.96 -5.97 1.47
C LEU A 27 -4.56 -6.22 0.88
N GLU A 28 -3.95 -7.37 1.19
CA GLU A 28 -2.63 -7.76 0.69
C GLU A 28 -2.62 -7.95 -0.82
N ASN A 29 -3.71 -8.46 -1.39
CA ASN A 29 -3.86 -8.57 -2.84
C ASN A 29 -3.88 -7.17 -3.48
N LEU A 30 -4.70 -6.26 -2.94
CA LEU A 30 -4.79 -4.89 -3.43
C LEU A 30 -3.44 -4.16 -3.34
N LEU A 31 -2.74 -4.28 -2.20
CA LEU A 31 -1.41 -3.71 -2.00
C LEU A 31 -0.40 -4.28 -2.98
N ALA A 32 -0.39 -5.60 -3.19
CA ALA A 32 0.51 -6.23 -4.14
C ALA A 32 0.23 -5.77 -5.58
N GLU A 33 -1.04 -5.73 -5.99
CA GLU A 33 -1.46 -5.22 -7.30
C GLU A 33 -0.99 -3.77 -7.49
N GLN A 34 -1.22 -2.88 -6.52
CA GLN A 34 -0.75 -1.49 -6.57
C GLN A 34 0.78 -1.39 -6.76
N ILE A 35 1.56 -2.26 -6.12
CA ILE A 35 3.01 -2.31 -6.29
C ILE A 35 3.38 -2.85 -7.69
N MET A 36 2.71 -3.90 -8.16
CA MET A 36 2.95 -4.49 -9.48
C MET A 36 2.72 -3.48 -10.61
N PHE A 37 1.63 -2.69 -10.53
CA PHE A 37 1.23 -1.76 -11.60
C PHE A 37 1.92 -0.39 -11.53
N CYS A 38 2.59 -0.02 -10.43
CA CYS A 38 3.18 1.31 -10.34
C CYS A 38 4.39 1.52 -11.28
N ASN A 39 4.57 2.76 -11.73
CA ASN A 39 5.76 3.21 -12.47
C ASN A 39 6.91 3.60 -11.53
N ARG A 40 6.58 4.13 -10.35
CA ARG A 40 7.52 4.56 -9.32
C ARG A 40 6.95 4.24 -7.95
N LEU A 41 7.82 3.77 -7.07
CA LEU A 41 7.47 3.48 -5.69
C LEU A 41 8.09 4.52 -4.76
N LEU A 42 7.26 5.18 -3.96
CA LEU A 42 7.70 6.16 -2.98
C LEU A 42 7.62 5.57 -1.57
N LEU A 43 8.78 5.33 -0.96
CA LEU A 43 8.85 4.93 0.45
C LEU A 43 8.92 6.18 1.31
N THR A 44 7.78 6.61 1.84
CA THR A 44 7.66 7.80 2.70
C THR A 44 7.96 7.48 4.17
N ARG A 45 8.20 8.52 4.98
CA ARG A 45 8.53 8.42 6.42
C ARG A 45 9.85 7.71 6.72
N ASN A 46 10.80 7.76 5.78
CA ASN A 46 12.16 7.25 5.94
C ASN A 46 12.88 7.87 7.18
N ASP A 47 12.53 9.10 7.56
CA ASP A 47 13.07 9.77 8.74
C ASP A 47 12.86 9.02 10.08
N ARG A 48 11.93 8.07 10.13
CA ARG A 48 11.61 7.30 11.35
C ARG A 48 12.13 5.86 11.32
N LEU A 49 12.76 5.42 10.23
CA LEU A 49 13.22 4.05 10.07
C LEU A 49 14.71 4.03 9.69
N PRO A 50 15.52 3.16 10.32
CA PRO A 50 16.91 3.01 9.92
C PRO A 50 17.01 2.41 8.50
N PHE A 51 18.13 2.73 7.83
CA PHE A 51 18.33 2.43 6.41
C PHE A 51 18.25 0.93 6.07
N ASP A 52 18.67 0.07 7.00
CA ASP A 52 18.60 -1.39 6.89
C ASP A 52 17.16 -1.89 6.77
N ILE A 53 16.22 -1.30 7.52
CA ILE A 53 14.79 -1.64 7.41
C ILE A 53 14.24 -1.25 6.05
N ILE A 54 14.59 -0.06 5.55
CA ILE A 54 14.11 0.42 4.25
C ILE A 54 14.67 -0.43 3.11
N SER A 55 15.94 -0.79 3.21
CA SER A 55 16.57 -1.76 2.31
C SER A 55 15.87 -3.11 2.37
N ALA A 56 15.49 -3.58 3.56
CA ALA A 56 14.75 -4.83 3.72
C ALA A 56 13.36 -4.78 3.08
N VAL A 57 12.60 -3.71 3.28
CA VAL A 57 11.29 -3.50 2.66
C VAL A 57 11.41 -3.46 1.14
N ALA A 58 12.35 -2.66 0.61
CA ALA A 58 12.58 -2.56 -0.83
C ALA A 58 12.94 -3.92 -1.45
N LYS A 59 13.79 -4.71 -0.78
CA LYS A 59 14.12 -6.08 -1.20
C LYS A 59 12.92 -7.03 -1.13
N ALA A 60 12.08 -6.90 -0.11
CA ALA A 60 10.91 -7.76 0.07
C ALA A 60 9.86 -7.55 -1.03
N ILE A 61 9.68 -6.32 -1.52
CA ILE A 61 8.69 -5.98 -2.54
C ILE A 61 9.25 -5.99 -3.98
N HIS A 62 10.57 -5.95 -4.15
CA HIS A 62 11.22 -6.01 -5.46
C HIS A 62 10.72 -7.15 -6.37
N PRO A 63 10.44 -8.37 -5.88
CA PRO A 63 9.90 -9.44 -6.73
C PRO A 63 8.52 -9.13 -7.35
N LEU A 64 7.73 -8.23 -6.75
CA LEU A 64 6.43 -7.83 -7.29
C LEU A 64 6.57 -6.88 -8.48
N ASN A 65 7.63 -6.08 -8.51
CA ASN A 65 7.89 -5.14 -9.60
C ASN A 65 9.39 -4.88 -9.74
N PRO A 66 10.13 -5.77 -10.44
CA PRO A 66 11.58 -5.67 -10.52
C PRO A 66 12.10 -4.42 -11.25
N SER A 67 11.28 -3.82 -12.11
CA SER A 67 11.65 -2.65 -12.91
C SER A 67 11.33 -1.32 -12.22
N VAL A 68 10.73 -1.34 -11.02
CA VAL A 68 10.32 -0.10 -10.35
C VAL A 68 11.51 0.64 -9.75
N ASP A 69 11.55 1.94 -10.02
CA ASP A 69 12.43 2.87 -9.34
C ASP A 69 11.88 3.16 -7.93
N VAL A 70 12.69 2.94 -6.90
CA VAL A 70 12.30 3.11 -5.49
C VAL A 70 12.96 4.37 -4.92
N LEU A 71 12.14 5.37 -4.61
CA LEU A 71 12.60 6.61 -4.00
C LEU A 71 12.22 6.65 -2.52
N ALA A 72 13.22 6.81 -1.66
CA ALA A 72 12.99 7.00 -0.24
C ALA A 72 12.86 8.50 0.08
N VAL A 73 11.71 8.90 0.63
CA VAL A 73 11.38 10.31 0.87
C VAL A 73 11.15 10.56 2.36
N SER A 74 11.88 11.54 2.90
CA SER A 74 11.73 11.99 4.29
C SER A 74 10.80 13.20 4.35
N TRP A 75 9.84 13.21 5.28
CA TRP A 75 8.91 14.34 5.49
C TRP A 75 8.14 14.82 4.25
N GLY A 76 7.96 13.96 3.23
CA GLY A 76 7.33 14.35 1.97
C GLY A 76 8.16 15.34 1.13
N ASN A 77 9.43 15.56 1.48
CA ASN A 77 10.33 16.44 0.75
C ASN A 77 10.84 15.74 -0.51
N ILE A 78 10.06 15.84 -1.59
CA ILE A 78 10.40 15.34 -2.92
C ILE A 78 10.50 16.51 -3.88
N GLU A 79 11.55 16.51 -4.71
CA GLU A 79 11.69 17.54 -5.73
C GLU A 79 10.56 17.39 -6.76
N LEU A 80 9.84 18.48 -7.07
CA LEU A 80 8.73 18.45 -8.02
C LEU A 80 9.18 17.94 -9.40
N SER A 81 10.39 18.29 -9.83
CA SER A 81 10.98 17.80 -11.08
C SER A 81 11.05 16.27 -11.12
N THR A 82 11.32 15.62 -9.97
CA THR A 82 11.35 14.16 -9.84
C THR A 82 9.97 13.55 -10.04
N LEU A 83 8.91 14.19 -9.52
CA LEU A 83 7.53 13.75 -9.76
C LEU A 83 7.11 13.97 -11.21
N LEU A 84 7.48 15.11 -11.81
CA LEU A 84 7.16 15.42 -13.19
C LEU A 84 7.95 14.58 -14.20
N ALA A 85 9.10 14.04 -13.79
CA ALA A 85 9.92 13.13 -14.58
C ALA A 85 9.51 11.64 -14.41
N ILE A 86 8.40 11.35 -13.74
CA ILE A 86 7.86 9.98 -13.72
C ILE A 86 7.53 9.59 -15.17
N PRO A 87 8.01 8.42 -15.65
CA PRO A 87 7.70 7.97 -17.00
C PRO A 87 6.19 7.87 -17.20
N ASP A 88 5.75 8.17 -18.42
CA ASP A 88 4.36 7.96 -18.80
C ASP A 88 3.91 6.53 -18.54
N TYR A 89 2.61 6.37 -18.38
CA TYR A 89 1.98 5.06 -18.20
C TYR A 89 2.31 4.14 -19.38
N ASN A 90 2.86 2.96 -19.09
CA ASN A 90 3.25 2.00 -20.11
C ASN A 90 2.12 0.98 -20.33
N PHE A 91 1.29 1.23 -21.34
CA PHE A 91 0.12 0.41 -21.67
C PHE A 91 0.50 -1.05 -21.97
N ASP A 92 1.51 -1.27 -22.80
CA ASP A 92 1.94 -2.63 -23.21
C ASP A 92 2.38 -3.47 -22.00
N ARG A 93 3.14 -2.85 -21.08
CA ARG A 93 3.57 -3.50 -19.84
C ARG A 93 2.38 -3.89 -18.98
N VAL A 94 1.40 -2.99 -18.84
CA VAL A 94 0.24 -3.24 -17.98
C VAL A 94 -0.69 -4.28 -18.60
N GLU A 95 -0.91 -4.24 -19.91
CA GLU A 95 -1.71 -5.25 -20.60
C GLU A 95 -1.10 -6.65 -20.47
N LEU A 96 0.22 -6.78 -20.65
CA LEU A 96 0.93 -8.04 -20.43
C LEU A 96 0.76 -8.55 -19.00
N LEU A 97 0.96 -7.67 -18.01
CA LEU A 97 0.84 -8.01 -16.60
C LEU A 97 -0.59 -8.43 -16.23
N ILE A 98 -1.62 -7.77 -16.77
CA ILE A 98 -3.02 -8.16 -16.61
C ILE A 98 -3.23 -9.57 -17.18
N SER A 99 -2.76 -9.84 -18.40
CA SER A 99 -2.91 -11.15 -19.03
C SER A 99 -2.24 -12.28 -18.23
N GLU A 100 -1.03 -12.03 -17.71
CA GLU A 100 -0.32 -12.98 -16.84
C GLU A 100 -1.07 -13.24 -15.53
N LEU A 101 -1.63 -12.20 -14.91
CA LEU A 101 -2.43 -12.33 -13.69
C LEU A 101 -3.75 -13.07 -13.93
N GLU A 102 -4.47 -12.76 -15.00
CA GLU A 102 -5.70 -13.46 -15.39
C GLU A 102 -5.45 -14.95 -15.64
N ALA A 103 -4.33 -15.31 -16.26
CA ALA A 103 -3.95 -16.70 -16.48
C ALA A 103 -3.65 -17.45 -15.17
N LEU A 104 -3.10 -16.76 -14.16
CA LEU A 104 -2.75 -17.35 -12.86
C LEU A 104 -3.94 -17.49 -11.92
N VAL A 105 -4.89 -16.56 -11.96
CA VAL A 105 -5.98 -16.46 -10.98
C VAL A 105 -7.36 -16.75 -11.58
N GLY A 106 -7.48 -16.80 -12.91
CA GLY A 106 -8.76 -16.91 -13.63
C GLY A 106 -9.51 -15.57 -13.68
N ASN A 107 -10.78 -15.60 -14.11
CA ASN A 107 -11.66 -14.42 -14.09
C ASN A 107 -12.00 -14.06 -12.64
N MET A 108 -11.18 -13.21 -12.03
CA MET A 108 -11.41 -12.64 -10.70
C MET A 108 -12.33 -11.42 -10.79
N ASP A 109 -13.52 -11.61 -11.36
CA ASP A 109 -14.60 -10.62 -11.38
C ASP A 109 -15.19 -10.36 -9.98
N THR A 110 -14.71 -11.06 -8.96
CA THR A 110 -14.99 -10.70 -7.57
C THR A 110 -14.12 -9.49 -7.17
N PRO A 111 -14.69 -8.28 -7.06
CA PRO A 111 -14.02 -7.19 -6.35
C PRO A 111 -13.63 -7.67 -4.95
N CYS A 112 -12.60 -7.06 -4.36
CA CYS A 112 -12.25 -7.32 -2.96
C CYS A 112 -13.52 -7.12 -2.12
N ASN A 113 -14.11 -8.22 -1.62
CA ASN A 113 -15.53 -8.24 -1.28
C ASN A 113 -15.87 -7.50 0.04
N ASN A 114 -14.94 -6.71 0.59
CA ASN A 114 -15.08 -6.11 1.92
C ASN A 114 -14.71 -4.63 2.02
N GLU A 115 -14.21 -3.97 0.98
CA GLU A 115 -13.74 -2.58 1.13
C GLU A 115 -14.15 -1.71 -0.06
N GLU A 116 -15.45 -1.41 -0.15
CA GLU A 116 -15.88 -0.21 -0.87
C GLU A 116 -15.14 0.99 -0.25
N LEU A 117 -14.47 1.78 -1.09
CA LEU A 117 -13.87 3.03 -0.66
C LEU A 117 -14.99 3.98 -0.21
N ILE A 118 -15.27 4.00 1.09
CA ILE A 118 -16.26 4.89 1.66
C ILE A 118 -15.61 6.24 2.00
N TRP A 119 -16.28 7.31 1.59
CA TRP A 119 -15.93 8.65 2.04
C TRP A 119 -17.02 9.15 3.00
N ARG A 120 -16.60 9.91 4.01
CA ARG A 120 -17.53 10.55 4.95
C ARG A 120 -17.11 11.99 5.15
N VAL A 121 -18.04 12.92 4.91
CA VAL A 121 -17.84 14.34 5.18
C VAL A 121 -18.42 14.65 6.56
N ILE A 122 -17.59 15.18 7.46
CA ILE A 122 -18.00 15.67 8.77
C ILE A 122 -18.03 17.20 8.68
N ARG A 123 -19.19 17.81 8.92
CA ARG A 123 -19.37 19.26 9.02
C ARG A 123 -19.94 19.59 10.39
N ASP A 124 -19.36 20.56 11.07
CA ASP A 124 -19.80 21.03 12.36
C ASP A 124 -19.47 22.52 12.48
N ASP A 125 -20.45 23.34 12.82
CA ASP A 125 -20.29 24.80 12.91
C ASP A 125 -19.57 25.24 14.20
N ARG A 126 -19.36 24.31 15.14
CA ARG A 126 -18.66 24.61 16.40
C ARG A 126 -17.14 24.71 16.17
N PRO A 127 -16.43 25.56 16.94
CA PRO A 127 -14.98 25.63 16.86
C PRO A 127 -14.34 24.28 17.22
N PHE A 128 -13.30 23.92 16.47
CA PHE A 128 -12.55 22.69 16.67
C PHE A 128 -11.84 22.68 18.03
N HIS A 129 -11.97 21.59 18.79
CA HIS A 129 -11.34 21.44 20.11
C HIS A 129 -10.25 20.35 20.06
N PRO A 130 -8.95 20.71 20.01
CA PRO A 130 -7.86 19.75 19.78
C PRO A 130 -7.80 18.61 20.80
N GLN A 131 -7.97 18.90 22.09
CA GLN A 131 -7.93 17.88 23.14
C GLN A 131 -9.00 16.78 22.97
N ARG A 132 -10.22 17.16 22.56
CA ARG A 132 -11.31 16.19 22.35
C ARG A 132 -10.99 15.24 21.20
N LEU A 133 -10.36 15.74 20.14
CA LEU A 133 -9.88 14.89 19.06
C LEU A 133 -8.80 13.94 19.59
N TRP A 134 -7.80 14.48 20.30
CA TRP A 134 -6.71 13.67 20.88
C TRP A 134 -7.24 12.54 21.75
N ASP A 135 -8.14 12.85 22.69
CA ASP A 135 -8.73 11.86 23.62
C ASP A 135 -9.55 10.82 22.86
N THR A 136 -10.32 11.24 21.85
CA THR A 136 -11.10 10.33 21.00
C THR A 136 -10.17 9.42 20.20
N CYS A 137 -9.14 9.98 19.56
CA CYS A 137 -8.14 9.22 18.83
C CYS A 137 -7.42 8.22 19.73
N HIS A 138 -6.98 8.61 20.93
CA HIS A 138 -6.29 7.68 21.85
C HIS A 138 -7.22 6.61 22.42
N ARG A 139 -8.50 6.95 22.59
CA ARG A 139 -9.50 5.99 23.08
C ARG A 139 -9.92 4.99 22.01
N PHE A 140 -9.98 5.39 20.74
CA PHE A 140 -10.57 4.58 19.67
C PHE A 140 -9.59 4.13 18.57
N MET A 141 -8.44 4.78 18.37
CA MET A 141 -7.39 4.25 17.47
C MET A 141 -6.87 2.94 18.05
N GLY A 142 -7.03 1.87 17.28
CA GLY A 142 -6.68 0.50 17.68
C GLY A 142 -7.88 -0.40 17.97
N MET A 143 -9.07 0.17 18.22
CA MET A 143 -10.31 -0.63 18.27
C MET A 143 -10.82 -0.86 16.84
N GLY A 144 -10.52 -2.04 16.30
CA GLY A 144 -10.98 -2.50 14.98
C GLY A 144 -9.88 -2.79 13.96
N VAL A 145 -8.62 -2.46 14.24
CA VAL A 145 -7.47 -2.78 13.35
C VAL A 145 -6.89 -4.19 13.62
N LEU A 146 -7.23 -4.80 14.76
CA LEU A 146 -6.82 -6.17 15.14
C LEU A 146 -8.01 -7.04 15.55
N SER A 147 -9.19 -6.79 14.98
CA SER A 147 -10.38 -7.58 15.26
C SER A 147 -10.63 -8.60 14.15
N GLN A 148 -10.12 -9.81 14.41
CA GLN A 148 -10.31 -11.12 13.74
C GLN A 148 -9.27 -11.49 12.68
#